data_AF-A0A7Z9K808-F1
#
_entry.id   AF-A0A7Z9K808-F1
#
_cell.length_a   1.000
_cell.length_b   1.000
_cell.length_c   1.000
_cell.angle_alpha   90.00
_cell.angle_beta   90.00
_cell.angle_gamma   90.00
#
_symmetry.space_group_name_H-M   'P 1'
#
loop_
_entity.id
_entity.type
_entity.pdbx_description
1 polymer ?
#
loop_
_entity_poly.entity_id
_entity_poly.type
_entity_poly.pdbx_seq_one_letter_code
_entity_poly.pdbx_strand_id
1 'polypeptide(L)' 'MFEIGLAHYLTLGAILFTLGVFGIFLNRKNVIIILMSIELILLAININLVSFSSYLGDLV' A
#
# COMPACT_ATOMS: atom_id res chain seq x y z
N MET A 1 -21.30 -15.30 0.56
CA MET A 1 -20.89 -14.03 -0.09
C MET A 1 -19.50 -13.72 0.42
N PHE A 2 -18.55 -13.33 -0.43
CA PHE A 2 -17.24 -12.90 0.04
C PHE A 2 -17.43 -11.60 0.83
N GLU A 3 -17.45 -11.71 2.15
CA GLU A 3 -17.46 -10.56 3.06
C GLU A 3 -16.14 -9.81 2.87
N ILE A 4 -16.21 -8.59 2.32
CA ILE A 4 -15.04 -7.74 2.13
C ILE A 4 -14.63 -7.19 3.50
N GLY A 5 -13.83 -7.97 4.21
CA GLY A 5 -13.29 -7.60 5.53
C GLY A 5 -11.91 -6.92 5.46
N LEU A 6 -11.43 -6.48 6.62
CA LEU A 6 -10.11 -5.86 6.83
C LEU A 6 -8.96 -6.61 6.13
N ALA A 7 -8.99 -7.95 6.17
CA ALA A 7 -7.95 -8.79 5.57
C ALA A 7 -7.78 -8.55 4.05
N HIS A 8 -8.85 -8.22 3.31
CA HIS A 8 -8.75 -7.94 1.88
C HIS A 8 -8.00 -6.64 1.62
N TYR A 9 -8.28 -5.60 2.41
CA TYR A 9 -7.59 -4.32 2.31
C TYR A 9 -6.12 -4.42 2.73
N LEU A 10 -5.81 -5.16 3.80
CA LEU A 10 -4.44 -5.43 4.22
C LEU A 10 -3.66 -6.21 3.15
N THR A 11 -4.30 -7.19 2.52
CA THR A 11 -3.66 -7.97 1.44
C THR A 11 -3.37 -7.09 0.23
N LEU A 12 -4.30 -6.20 -0.15
CA LEU A 12 -4.10 -5.21 -1.20
C LEU A 12 -2.92 -4.27 -0.87
N GLY A 13 -2.89 -3.72 0.35
CA GLY A 13 -1.79 -2.87 0.81
C GLY A 13 -0.44 -3.59 0.81
N ALA A 14 -0.41 -4.86 1.23
CA ALA A 14 0.81 -5.68 1.17
C ALA A 14 1.30 -5.91 -0.26
N ILE A 15 0.39 -6.18 -1.21
CA ILE A 15 0.74 -6.33 -2.64
C ILE A 15 1.31 -5.01 -3.18
N LEU A 16 0.65 -3.89 -2.94
CA LEU A 16 1.13 -2.58 -3.42
C LEU A 16 2.48 -2.19 -2.81
N PHE A 17 2.67 -2.47 -1.51
CA PHE A 17 3.93 -2.24 -0.82
C PHE A 17 5.07 -3.08 -1.42
N THR A 18 4.85 -4.38 -1.63
CA THR A 18 5.86 -5.26 -2.23
C THR A 18 6.20 -4.85 -3.66
N LEU A 19 5.22 -4.45 -4.47
CA LEU A 19 5.45 -3.90 -5.81
C LEU A 19 6.28 -2.61 -5.78
N GLY A 20 5.98 -1.70 -4.85
CA GLY A 20 6.76 -0.48 -4.67
C GLY A 20 8.21 -0.77 -4.28
N VAL A 21 8.44 -1.68 -3.32
CA VAL A 21 9.79 -2.10 -2.94
C VAL A 21 10.52 -2.76 -4.11
N PHE A 22 9.84 -3.61 -4.88
CA PHE A 22 10.40 -4.26 -6.05
C PHE A 22 10.76 -3.25 -7.14
N GLY A 23 9.93 -2.21 -7.33
CA GLY A 23 10.17 -1.10 -8.25
C GLY A 23 11.47 -0.35 -7.95
N ILE A 24 11.77 -0.10 -6.67
CA ILE A 24 13.03 0.50 -6.22
C ILE A 24 14.22 -0.42 -6.54
N PHE A 25 14.10 -1.72 -6.24
CA PHE A 25 15.21 -2.66 -6.38
C PHE A 25 15.58 -2.94 -7.83
N LEU A 26 14.58 -3.03 -8.72
CA LEU A 26 14.76 -3.24 -10.16
C LEU A 26 15.37 -2.02 -10.86
N ASN A 27 14.91 -0.80 -10.51
CA ASN A 27 15.16 0.40 -11.31
C ASN A 27 16.00 1.46 -10.59
N ARG A 28 17.08 1.04 -9.92
CA ARG A 28 18.02 1.91 -9.20
C ARG A 28 18.74 2.98 -10.04
N LYS A 29 18.64 2.94 -11.37
CA LYS A 29 19.28 3.91 -12.28
C LYS A 29 18.38 5.09 -12.64
N ASN A 30 17.06 4.95 -12.48
CA ASN A 30 16.12 6.00 -12.87
C ASN A 30 15.45 6.57 -11.62
N VAL A 31 15.89 7.76 -11.23
CA VAL A 31 15.38 8.48 -10.05
C VAL A 31 13.87 8.69 -10.12
N ILE A 32 13.31 8.93 -11.32
CA ILE A 32 11.86 9.13 -11.50
C ILE A 32 11.09 7.85 -11.11
N ILE A 33 11.59 6.68 -11.51
CA ILE A 33 10.96 5.40 -11.16
C ILE A 33 11.06 5.13 -9.66
N ILE A 34 12.18 5.50 -9.03
CA ILE A 34 12.36 5.38 -7.58
C ILE A 34 11.35 6.28 -6.85
N LEU A 35 11.20 7.54 -7.27
CA LEU A 35 10.23 8.48 -6.68
C LEU A 35 8.78 7.97 -6.84
N MET A 36 8.41 7.49 -8.02
CA MET A 36 7.10 6.88 -8.26
C MET A 36 6.87 5.62 -7.40
N SER A 37 7.92 4.82 -7.19
CA SER A 37 7.84 3.65 -6.31
C SER A 37 7.68 4.05 -4.83
N ILE A 38 8.30 5.15 -4.40
CA ILE A 38 8.10 5.71 -3.06
C ILE A 38 6.67 6.21 -2.89
N GLU A 39 6.11 6.94 -3.86
CA GLU A 39 4.70 7.35 -3.84
C GLU A 39 3.77 6.14 -3.73
N LEU A 40 4.05 5.06 -4.47
CA LEU A 40 3.27 3.82 -4.40
C LEU A 40 3.36 3.16 -3.01
N ILE A 41 4.53 3.16 -2.38
CA ILE A 41 4.71 2.67 -0.99
C ILE A 41 3.91 3.52 0.00
N LEU A 42 3.98 4.85 -0.12
CA LEU A 42 3.24 5.77 0.75
C LEU A 42 1.73 5.61 0.59
N LEU A 43 1.26 5.35 -0.63
CA LEU A 43 -0.15 5.06 -0.92
C LEU A 43 -0.58 3.74 -0.26
N ALA A 44 0.23 2.68 -0.37
CA ALA A 44 -0.06 1.38 0.25
C ALA A 44 -0.18 1.50 1.78
N ILE A 45 0.71 2.27 2.41
CA ILE A 45 0.67 2.52 3.85
C ILE A 45 -0.59 3.31 4.23
N ASN A 46 -0.97 4.33 3.46
CA ASN A 46 -2.21 5.08 3.69
C ASN A 46 -3.45 4.18 3.63
N ILE A 47 -3.53 3.28 2.64
CA ILE A 47 -4.64 2.32 2.54
C ILE A 47 -4.71 1.46 3.81
N ASN A 48 -3.57 0.94 4.28
CA ASN A 48 -3.53 0.14 5.51
C ASN A 48 -4.00 0.96 6.73
N LEU A 49 -3.51 2.20 6.87
CA LEU A 49 -3.90 3.09 7.98
C LEU A 49 -5.39 3.40 7.98
N VAL A 50 -5.95 3.77 6.82
CA VAL A 50 -7.39 4.04 6.67
C VAL A 50 -8.23 2.79 6.93
N SER A 51 -7.75 1.62 6.50
CA SER A 51 -8.44 0.35 6.75
C SER A 51 -8.49 -0.01 8.23
N PHE A 52 -7.40 0.25 8.96
CA PHE A 52 -7.36 0.07 10.42
C PHE A 52 -8.26 1.08 11.15
N SER A 53 -8.23 2.35 10.74
CA SER A 53 -9.12 3.39 11.27
C SER A 53 -10.60 3.04 11.02
N SER A 54 -10.93 2.57 9.81
CA SER A 54 -12.26 2.06 9.47
C SER A 54 -12.69 0.87 10.32
N TYR A 55 -11.79 -0.08 10.55
CA TYR A 55 -12.07 -1.27 11.35
C TYR A 55 -12.22 -0.98 12.85
N LEU A 56 -11.44 -0.04 13.39
CA LEU A 56 -11.57 0.42 14.78
C LEU A 56 -12.75 1.36 15.00
N GLY A 57 -13.42 1.82 13.93
CA GLY A 57 -14.49 2.80 14.01
C GLY A 57 -14.00 4.22 14.32
N ASP A 58 -12.71 4.49 14.12
CA ASP A 58 -12.06 5.79 14.35
C ASP A 58 -11.88 6.54 13.02
N LEU A 59 -12.93 6.53 12.19
CA LEU A 59 -13.00 7.32 10.96
C LEU A 59 -13.36 8.76 11.35
N VAL A 60 -12.34 9.58 11.58
CA VAL A 60 -12.47 11.05 11.70
C VAL A 60 -12.09 11.72 10.39
#